data_AF-A0A6A6X600-F1
#
_entry.id   AF-A0A6A6X600-F1
#
_cell.length_a   1.000
_cell.length_b   1.000
_cell.length_c   1.000
_cell.angle_alpha   90.00
_cell.angle_beta   90.00
_cell.angle_gamma   90.00
#
_symmetry.space_group_name_H-M   'P 1'
#
loop_
_entity.id
_entity.type
_entity.pdbx_description
1 polymer ?
#
loop_
_entity_poly.entity_id
_entity_poly.type
_entity_poly.pdbx_seq_one_letter_code
_entity_poly.pdbx_strand_id
1 'polypeptide(L)'
;MPIHIFAQVVFDGVSAVPFGWTVAKVVPCLVALYLLKWFFNGAVNGSERNMHSKVVMVTGGTSGIGADVVKGLASRGAQIILLTQQPLTDPFFVDYIMDLRTQCNNELITAEHVDLTSLHSIRKFATKWVDNAPPRRLDMIILCANTRTPTGGKATTTEDGLESTWGLNYMANFHLLSILSPALRAQPPDRDVRIIFGACSSYMGGTFPDFDSASSGKSKSKSKKHTESVPKPTAFTPGQVYATSKLALMTFAMAFQKHLSNYARPDKQPMNSRVIIVDPGWSRTPGMQRFLTFGSLWGLVLYLFMWPLWWLVLKSSDQGAQTFLYAAMEEQYGRGDGGYYLKECRKTTFMRPEIEDEAIQKKLWEVSESTVQALEKEGAMRRAIEKKEEERAKAKEESAKKKAEANGKAKEKSAAASTKGAPKEQKSK
;
A
#
# COMPACT_ATOMS: atom_id res chain seq x y z
N MET A 1 16.92 -27.91 -43.58
CA MET A 1 17.39 -26.63 -44.14
C MET A 1 16.19 -25.82 -44.62
N PRO A 2 15.90 -24.64 -44.02
CA PRO A 2 14.71 -23.83 -44.35
C PRO A 2 14.63 -23.47 -45.85
N ILE A 3 15.77 -23.30 -46.50
CA ILE A 3 15.90 -22.88 -47.90
C ILE A 3 15.25 -23.88 -48.88
N HIS A 4 15.35 -25.18 -48.63
CA HIS A 4 14.73 -26.19 -49.49
C HIS A 4 13.20 -26.22 -49.35
N ILE A 5 12.68 -25.91 -48.17
CA ILE A 5 11.24 -25.81 -47.91
C ILE A 5 10.67 -24.57 -48.60
N PHE A 6 11.39 -23.43 -48.52
CA PHE A 6 11.00 -22.22 -49.26
C PHE A 6 11.05 -22.43 -50.78
N ALA A 7 12.07 -23.11 -51.30
CA ALA A 7 12.15 -23.44 -52.72
C ALA A 7 10.98 -24.32 -53.17
N GLN A 8 10.64 -25.39 -52.43
CA GLN A 8 9.49 -26.24 -52.75
C GLN A 8 8.14 -25.50 -52.66
N VAL A 9 7.95 -24.59 -51.71
CA VAL A 9 6.71 -23.78 -51.64
C VAL A 9 6.58 -22.83 -52.84
N VAL A 10 7.69 -22.28 -53.34
CA VAL A 10 7.70 -21.34 -54.47
C VAL A 10 7.48 -22.06 -55.80
N PHE A 11 8.09 -23.24 -56.00
CA PHE A 11 8.00 -23.98 -57.26
C PHE A 11 6.82 -24.96 -57.33
N ASP A 12 6.48 -25.65 -56.23
CA ASP A 12 5.50 -26.74 -56.21
C ASP A 12 4.20 -26.37 -55.43
N GLY A 13 4.15 -25.16 -54.87
CA GLY A 13 3.01 -24.64 -54.11
C GLY A 13 2.93 -25.15 -52.67
N VAL A 14 2.03 -24.54 -51.88
CA VAL A 14 1.87 -24.82 -50.42
C VAL A 14 1.42 -26.26 -50.14
N SER A 15 0.89 -26.97 -51.15
CA SER A 15 0.51 -28.38 -51.11
C SER A 15 1.68 -29.37 -51.12
N ALA A 16 2.86 -28.95 -51.58
CA ALA A 16 4.06 -29.81 -51.65
C ALA A 16 4.73 -30.03 -50.29
N VAL A 17 4.44 -29.17 -49.31
CA VAL A 17 4.95 -29.30 -47.94
C VAL A 17 3.92 -30.05 -47.10
N PRO A 18 4.30 -31.18 -46.44
CA PRO A 18 3.39 -31.87 -45.53
C PRO A 18 2.94 -30.90 -44.42
N PHE A 19 1.63 -30.79 -44.24
CA PHE A 19 0.96 -29.81 -43.34
C PHE A 19 1.11 -28.32 -43.74
N GLY A 20 1.54 -27.99 -44.96
CA GLY A 20 1.76 -26.60 -45.41
C GLY A 20 0.53 -25.70 -45.26
N TRP A 21 -0.67 -26.21 -45.55
CA TRP A 21 -1.92 -25.48 -45.35
C TRP A 21 -2.27 -25.28 -43.86
N THR A 22 -1.94 -26.24 -43.01
CA THR A 22 -2.09 -26.12 -41.55
C THR A 22 -1.14 -25.07 -41.01
N VAL A 23 0.11 -25.06 -41.45
CA VAL A 23 1.10 -24.04 -41.08
C VAL A 23 0.66 -22.66 -41.55
N ALA A 24 0.19 -22.53 -42.81
CA ALA A 24 -0.31 -21.27 -43.36
C ALA A 24 -1.51 -20.69 -42.58
N LYS A 25 -2.33 -21.54 -41.95
CA LYS A 25 -3.44 -21.11 -41.09
C LYS A 25 -3.00 -20.79 -39.65
N VAL A 26 -2.12 -21.61 -39.08
CA VAL A 26 -1.75 -21.51 -37.66
C VAL A 26 -0.73 -20.39 -37.41
N VAL A 27 0.24 -20.21 -38.30
CA VAL A 27 1.31 -19.21 -38.12
C VAL A 27 0.75 -17.78 -38.01
N PRO A 28 -0.15 -17.31 -38.88
CA PRO A 28 -0.75 -15.97 -38.72
C PRO A 28 -1.50 -15.81 -37.39
N CYS A 29 -2.20 -16.86 -36.93
CA CYS A 29 -2.87 -16.83 -35.62
C CYS A 29 -1.86 -16.72 -34.47
N LEU A 30 -0.76 -17.47 -34.50
CA LEU A 30 0.30 -17.39 -33.48
C LEU A 30 1.01 -16.04 -33.51
N VAL A 31 1.29 -15.49 -34.69
CA VAL A 31 1.86 -14.15 -34.85
C VAL A 31 0.90 -13.10 -34.30
N ALA A 32 -0.39 -13.18 -34.61
CA ALA A 32 -1.40 -12.27 -34.07
C ALA A 32 -1.47 -12.36 -32.53
N LEU A 33 -1.46 -13.56 -31.95
CA LEU A 33 -1.42 -13.76 -30.50
C LEU A 33 -0.14 -13.19 -29.87
N TYR A 34 1.01 -13.39 -30.52
CA TYR A 34 2.28 -12.83 -30.07
C TYR A 34 2.27 -11.30 -30.09
N LEU A 35 1.82 -10.69 -31.19
CA LEU A 35 1.72 -9.24 -31.33
C LEU A 35 0.72 -8.65 -30.31
N LEU A 36 -0.40 -9.34 -30.09
CA LEU A 36 -1.38 -8.94 -29.09
C LEU A 36 -0.79 -9.02 -27.67
N LYS A 37 -0.06 -10.11 -27.35
CA LYS A 37 0.62 -10.25 -26.07
C LYS A 37 1.69 -9.17 -25.88
N TRP A 38 2.47 -8.90 -26.92
CA TRP A 38 3.48 -7.85 -26.91
C TRP A 38 2.86 -6.47 -26.69
N PHE A 39 1.73 -6.18 -27.33
CA PHE A 39 0.97 -4.95 -27.12
C PHE A 39 0.46 -4.80 -25.68
N PHE A 40 -0.16 -5.86 -25.12
CA PHE A 40 -0.69 -5.82 -23.76
C PHE A 40 0.40 -5.80 -22.66
N ASN A 41 1.59 -6.35 -22.93
CA ASN A 41 2.73 -6.29 -22.01
C ASN A 41 3.16 -4.83 -21.73
N GLY A 42 2.97 -3.94 -22.71
CA GLY A 42 3.27 -2.52 -22.59
C GLY A 42 4.76 -2.21 -22.62
N ALA A 43 5.11 -1.00 -22.19
CA ALA A 43 6.48 -0.51 -22.25
C ALA A 43 7.36 -1.07 -21.12
N VAL A 44 8.64 -1.27 -21.44
CA VAL A 44 9.69 -1.71 -20.51
C VAL A 44 10.56 -0.51 -20.14
N ASN A 45 11.05 -0.47 -18.91
CA ASN A 45 11.98 0.55 -18.47
C ASN A 45 13.32 0.42 -19.22
N GLY A 46 13.71 1.45 -19.97
CA GLY A 46 15.00 1.53 -20.66
C GLY A 46 16.12 2.13 -19.82
N SER A 47 15.83 2.61 -18.61
CA SER A 47 16.82 3.23 -17.74
C SER A 47 17.69 2.18 -17.06
N GLU A 48 19.02 2.35 -17.13
CA GLU A 48 20.00 1.44 -16.50
C GLU A 48 20.66 2.04 -15.25
N ARG A 49 20.04 3.06 -14.64
CA ARG A 49 20.63 3.75 -13.48
C ARG A 49 20.94 2.79 -12.32
N ASN A 50 22.18 2.86 -11.86
CA ASN A 50 22.61 2.14 -10.67
C ASN A 50 22.00 2.81 -9.41
N MET A 51 21.42 2.00 -8.51
CA MET A 51 20.73 2.45 -7.29
C MET A 51 21.54 2.25 -6.00
N HIS A 52 22.83 1.95 -6.11
CA HIS A 52 23.72 1.81 -4.95
C HIS A 52 23.68 3.06 -4.05
N SER A 53 23.73 2.84 -2.74
CA SER A 53 23.66 3.89 -1.72
C SER A 53 22.38 4.74 -1.75
N LYS A 54 21.29 4.30 -2.38
CA LYS A 54 19.97 4.95 -2.30
C LYS A 54 19.12 4.25 -1.25
N VAL A 55 18.54 5.03 -0.33
CA VAL A 55 17.61 4.51 0.69
C VAL A 55 16.17 4.67 0.21
N VAL A 56 15.51 3.54 -0.04
CA VAL A 56 14.16 3.48 -0.59
C VAL A 56 13.21 2.85 0.43
N MET A 57 12.22 3.62 0.85
CA MET A 57 11.12 3.16 1.69
C MET A 57 9.95 2.72 0.80
N VAL A 58 9.40 1.53 1.01
CA VAL A 58 8.33 0.99 0.16
C VAL A 58 7.17 0.49 1.00
N THR A 59 5.96 1.02 0.74
CA THR A 59 4.72 0.43 1.26
C THR A 59 4.15 -0.57 0.25
N GLY A 60 3.66 -1.72 0.72
CA GLY A 60 3.08 -2.74 -0.16
C GLY A 60 4.12 -3.47 -1.03
N GLY A 61 5.37 -3.52 -0.56
CA GLY A 61 6.50 -4.14 -1.27
C GLY A 61 6.59 -5.67 -1.18
N THR A 62 5.60 -6.35 -0.60
CA THR A 62 5.65 -7.80 -0.32
C THR A 62 4.85 -8.64 -1.32
N SER A 63 4.03 -8.03 -2.19
CA SER A 63 3.23 -8.76 -3.17
C SER A 63 2.97 -7.96 -4.44
N GLY A 64 2.67 -8.68 -5.53
CA GLY A 64 2.30 -8.09 -6.81
C GLY A 64 3.37 -7.13 -7.34
N ILE A 65 2.91 -5.96 -7.83
CA ILE A 65 3.79 -4.95 -8.44
C ILE A 65 4.84 -4.46 -7.46
N GLY A 66 4.48 -4.23 -6.19
CA GLY A 66 5.42 -3.70 -5.20
C GLY A 66 6.59 -4.64 -4.93
N ALA A 67 6.37 -5.96 -4.95
CA ALA A 67 7.43 -6.95 -4.79
C ALA A 67 8.42 -6.92 -5.96
N ASP A 68 7.93 -6.80 -7.20
CA ASP A 68 8.80 -6.72 -8.38
C ASP A 68 9.55 -5.38 -8.45
N VAL A 69 8.94 -4.27 -8.01
CA VAL A 69 9.64 -2.98 -7.84
C VAL A 69 10.78 -3.11 -6.83
N VAL A 70 10.51 -3.72 -5.68
CA VAL A 70 11.53 -3.95 -4.64
C VAL A 70 12.66 -4.82 -5.18
N LYS A 71 12.33 -5.94 -5.82
CA LYS A 71 13.32 -6.82 -6.44
C LYS A 71 14.15 -6.09 -7.50
N GLY A 72 13.51 -5.28 -8.36
CA GLY A 72 14.18 -4.52 -9.41
C GLY A 72 15.15 -3.45 -8.88
N LEU A 73 14.79 -2.76 -7.79
CA LEU A 73 15.64 -1.76 -7.13
C LEU A 73 16.74 -2.41 -6.27
N ALA A 74 16.41 -3.46 -5.52
CA ALA A 74 17.35 -4.19 -4.67
C ALA A 74 18.45 -4.87 -5.50
N SER A 75 18.10 -5.48 -6.63
CA SER A 75 19.07 -6.09 -7.57
C SER A 75 20.04 -5.05 -8.18
N ARG A 76 19.71 -3.76 -8.08
CA ARG A 76 20.56 -2.64 -8.51
C ARG A 76 21.32 -1.98 -7.35
N GLY A 77 21.31 -2.59 -6.17
CA GLY A 77 22.07 -2.18 -4.99
C GLY A 77 21.38 -1.15 -4.08
N ALA A 78 20.08 -0.89 -4.27
CA ALA A 78 19.34 0.00 -3.37
C ALA A 78 19.24 -0.60 -1.95
N GLN A 79 19.32 0.26 -0.93
CA GLN A 79 18.93 -0.12 0.43
C GLN A 79 17.41 0.00 0.55
N ILE A 80 16.74 -1.12 0.79
CA ILE A 80 15.28 -1.19 0.85
C ILE A 80 14.81 -1.24 2.31
N ILE A 81 13.78 -0.45 2.61
CA ILE A 81 13.06 -0.45 3.88
C ILE A 81 11.61 -0.78 3.57
N LEU A 82 11.24 -2.04 3.77
CA LEU A 82 9.90 -2.55 3.56
C LEU A 82 9.00 -2.18 4.73
N LEU A 83 7.95 -1.42 4.45
CA LEU A 83 6.88 -1.17 5.42
C LEU A 83 5.79 -2.22 5.22
N THR A 84 5.62 -3.08 6.23
CA THR A 84 4.71 -4.23 6.18
C THR A 84 3.80 -4.27 7.40
N GLN A 85 2.57 -4.74 7.22
CA GLN A 85 1.66 -5.04 8.32
C GLN A 85 2.01 -6.37 9.02
N GLN A 86 2.85 -7.22 8.40
CA GLN A 86 3.19 -8.50 9.01
C GLN A 86 4.05 -8.30 10.27
N PRO A 87 3.87 -9.13 11.32
CA PRO A 87 4.76 -9.14 12.46
C PRO A 87 6.19 -9.49 12.03
N LEU A 88 7.19 -8.74 12.53
CA LEU A 88 8.60 -8.99 12.18
C LEU A 88 9.13 -10.31 12.76
N THR A 89 8.41 -10.92 13.70
CA THR A 89 8.73 -12.21 14.32
C THR A 89 8.13 -13.40 13.56
N ASP A 90 7.31 -13.17 12.53
CA ASP A 90 6.71 -14.24 11.74
C ASP A 90 7.79 -14.98 10.94
N PRO A 91 7.99 -16.30 11.15
CA PRO A 91 9.01 -17.07 10.45
C PRO A 91 8.90 -16.98 8.93
N PHE A 92 7.68 -17.03 8.37
CA PHE A 92 7.48 -16.96 6.92
C PHE A 92 7.91 -15.60 6.34
N PHE A 93 7.71 -14.53 7.11
CA PHE A 93 8.14 -13.22 6.68
C PHE A 93 9.65 -13.05 6.78
N VAL A 94 10.28 -13.61 7.81
CA VAL A 94 11.75 -13.64 7.93
C VAL A 94 12.35 -14.41 6.74
N ASP A 95 11.82 -15.59 6.42
CA ASP A 95 12.26 -16.39 5.28
C ASP A 95 12.09 -15.63 3.96
N TYR A 96 10.95 -14.96 3.77
CA TYR A 96 10.72 -14.11 2.59
C TYR A 96 11.80 -13.03 2.42
N ILE A 97 12.21 -12.37 3.51
CA ILE A 97 13.28 -11.35 3.46
C ILE A 97 14.63 -12.00 3.13
N MET A 98 14.95 -13.16 3.71
CA MET A 98 16.20 -13.88 3.43
C MET A 98 16.26 -14.35 1.96
N ASP A 99 15.16 -14.86 1.43
CA ASP A 99 15.04 -15.23 0.03
C ASP A 99 15.22 -14.03 -0.89
N LEU A 100 14.61 -12.89 -0.54
CA LEU A 100 14.71 -11.66 -1.32
C LEU A 100 16.15 -11.13 -1.36
N ARG A 101 16.87 -11.17 -0.23
CA ARG A 101 18.29 -10.80 -0.15
C ARG A 101 19.15 -11.72 -1.00
N THR A 102 18.91 -13.02 -0.93
CA THR A 102 19.61 -14.05 -1.73
C THR A 102 19.36 -13.85 -3.23
N GLN A 103 18.10 -13.66 -3.63
CA GLN A 103 17.72 -13.43 -5.03
C GLN A 103 18.32 -12.15 -5.63
N CYS A 104 18.46 -11.10 -4.82
CA CYS A 104 18.98 -9.81 -5.26
C CYS A 104 20.50 -9.66 -5.03
N ASN A 105 21.14 -10.62 -4.35
CA ASN A 105 22.50 -10.52 -3.84
C ASN A 105 22.74 -9.20 -3.08
N ASN A 106 21.81 -8.85 -2.17
CA ASN A 106 21.81 -7.58 -1.47
C ASN A 106 21.29 -7.71 -0.04
N GLU A 107 22.18 -7.57 0.95
CA GLU A 107 21.86 -7.67 2.38
C GLU A 107 21.18 -6.41 2.94
N LEU A 108 21.14 -5.31 2.19
CA LEU A 108 20.60 -4.02 2.63
C LEU A 108 19.07 -3.95 2.51
N ILE A 109 18.38 -5.08 2.68
CA ILE A 109 16.93 -5.17 2.68
C ILE A 109 16.46 -5.35 4.12
N THR A 110 15.76 -4.35 4.65
CA THR A 110 15.23 -4.32 6.02
C THR A 110 13.72 -4.16 6.00
N ALA A 111 13.07 -4.55 7.09
CA ALA A 111 11.62 -4.42 7.23
C ALA A 111 11.28 -3.72 8.54
N GLU A 112 10.27 -2.84 8.49
CA GLU A 112 9.69 -2.20 9.66
C GLU A 112 8.17 -2.46 9.67
N HIS A 113 7.64 -2.74 10.87
CA HIS A 113 6.22 -3.01 11.04
C HIS A 113 5.42 -1.71 11.01
N VAL A 114 4.54 -1.59 10.03
CA VAL A 114 3.60 -0.48 9.85
C VAL A 114 2.30 -1.03 9.31
N ASP A 115 1.27 -1.05 10.16
CA ASP A 115 -0.09 -1.28 9.70
C ASP A 115 -0.69 0.03 9.16
N LEU A 116 -0.97 0.06 7.86
CA LEU A 116 -1.58 1.21 7.19
C LEU A 116 -3.08 1.34 7.48
N THR A 117 -3.71 0.34 8.09
CA THR A 117 -5.10 0.45 8.55
C THR A 117 -5.23 1.19 9.88
N SER A 118 -4.13 1.37 10.61
CA SER A 118 -4.09 2.03 11.92
C SER A 118 -3.25 3.32 11.88
N LEU A 119 -3.90 4.48 12.03
CA LEU A 119 -3.24 5.79 12.07
C LEU A 119 -2.21 5.85 13.21
N HIS A 120 -2.45 5.16 14.32
CA HIS A 120 -1.49 5.08 15.41
C HIS A 120 -0.20 4.34 15.02
N SER A 121 -0.31 3.21 14.32
CA SER A 121 0.86 2.48 13.83
C SER A 121 1.69 3.36 12.90
N ILE A 122 1.02 4.09 11.99
CA ILE A 122 1.67 5.02 11.06
C ILE A 122 2.38 6.13 11.83
N ARG A 123 1.71 6.79 12.78
CA ARG A 123 2.32 7.83 13.61
C ARG A 123 3.54 7.32 14.35
N LYS A 124 3.42 6.18 15.04
CA LYS A 124 4.50 5.59 15.85
C LYS A 124 5.75 5.34 15.01
N PHE A 125 5.58 4.80 13.81
CA PHE A 125 6.70 4.59 12.88
C PHE A 125 7.27 5.91 12.36
N ALA A 126 6.41 6.81 11.87
CA ALA A 126 6.85 8.04 11.25
C ALA A 126 7.52 9.01 12.24
N THR A 127 7.04 9.11 13.48
CA THR A 127 7.71 9.89 14.53
C THR A 127 9.04 9.26 14.90
N LYS A 128 9.10 7.93 15.08
CA LYS A 128 10.37 7.22 15.32
C LYS A 128 11.39 7.48 14.20
N TRP A 129 10.95 7.58 12.95
CA TRP A 129 11.82 7.89 11.82
C TRP A 129 12.36 9.33 11.90
N VAL A 130 11.48 10.30 12.14
CA VAL A 130 11.82 11.73 12.21
C VAL A 130 12.70 12.05 13.43
N ASP A 131 12.43 11.42 14.57
CA ASP A 131 13.13 11.64 15.84
C ASP A 131 14.51 10.94 15.90
N ASN A 132 14.87 10.17 14.87
CA ASN A 132 16.14 9.46 14.84
C ASN A 132 17.32 10.45 14.76
N ALA A 133 18.25 10.34 15.71
CA ALA A 133 19.49 11.13 15.74
C ALA A 133 20.71 10.20 15.56
N PRO A 134 21.50 10.33 14.48
CA PRO A 134 21.40 11.33 13.41
C PRO A 134 20.23 11.07 12.43
N PRO A 135 19.73 12.11 11.72
CA PRO A 135 18.64 11.96 10.75
C PRO A 135 18.94 10.88 9.72
N ARG A 136 18.01 9.94 9.54
CA ARG A 136 18.15 8.88 8.54
C ARG A 136 18.05 9.46 7.14
N ARG A 137 18.94 9.03 6.26
CA ARG A 137 18.86 9.34 4.84
C ARG A 137 17.61 8.70 4.24
N LEU A 138 16.87 9.46 3.42
CA LEU A 138 15.71 8.99 2.70
C LEU A 138 15.74 9.58 1.29
N ASP A 139 16.10 8.77 0.29
CA ASP A 139 16.15 9.20 -1.10
C ASP A 139 14.83 8.94 -1.82
N MET A 140 14.06 7.95 -1.40
CA MET A 140 12.84 7.60 -2.12
C MET A 140 11.76 6.99 -1.23
N ILE A 141 10.50 7.35 -1.50
CA ILE A 141 9.33 6.69 -0.93
C ILE A 141 8.48 6.17 -2.09
N ILE A 142 8.15 4.88 -2.08
CA ILE A 142 7.28 4.26 -3.07
C ILE A 142 6.02 3.77 -2.38
N LEU A 143 4.89 4.33 -2.77
CA LEU A 143 3.58 4.07 -2.19
C LEU A 143 2.80 3.10 -3.09
N CYS A 144 3.04 1.80 -2.93
CA CYS A 144 2.36 0.73 -3.69
C CYS A 144 1.24 0.05 -2.88
N ALA A 145 1.18 0.25 -1.56
CA ALA A 145 0.16 -0.37 -0.73
C ALA A 145 -1.26 0.06 -1.16
N ASN A 146 -2.13 -0.93 -1.30
CA ASN A 146 -3.47 -0.70 -1.80
C ASN A 146 -4.39 -1.86 -1.41
N THR A 147 -5.64 -1.55 -1.10
CA THR A 147 -6.70 -2.53 -0.88
C THR A 147 -7.93 -2.19 -1.71
N ARG A 148 -8.77 -3.19 -1.94
CA ARG A 148 -10.03 -3.02 -2.66
C ARG A 148 -11.03 -4.04 -2.16
N THR A 149 -12.20 -3.55 -1.74
CA THR A 149 -13.36 -4.40 -1.48
C THR A 149 -13.85 -5.01 -2.80
N PRO A 150 -13.98 -6.35 -2.89
CA PRO A 150 -14.48 -6.99 -4.10
C PRO A 150 -15.92 -6.56 -4.39
N THR A 151 -16.32 -6.64 -5.65
CA THR A 151 -17.69 -6.34 -6.07
C THR A 151 -18.67 -7.29 -5.37
N GLY A 152 -19.70 -6.74 -4.73
CA GLY A 152 -20.65 -7.49 -3.88
C GLY A 152 -20.19 -7.71 -2.43
N GLY A 153 -18.95 -7.32 -2.09
CA GLY A 153 -18.46 -7.29 -0.72
C GLY A 153 -19.11 -6.19 0.12
N LYS A 154 -19.20 -6.42 1.44
CA LYS A 154 -19.70 -5.42 2.40
C LYS A 154 -18.60 -4.40 2.72
N ALA A 155 -19.01 -3.18 3.07
CA ALA A 155 -18.09 -2.17 3.58
C ALA A 155 -17.40 -2.69 4.86
N THR A 156 -16.09 -2.55 4.91
CA THR A 156 -15.28 -2.85 6.09
C THR A 156 -14.69 -1.55 6.61
N THR A 157 -14.54 -1.47 7.93
CA THR A 157 -14.05 -0.27 8.61
C THR A 157 -12.72 -0.58 9.28
N THR A 158 -11.80 0.38 9.30
CA THR A 158 -10.54 0.30 10.04
C THR A 158 -10.77 0.48 11.54
N GLU A 159 -9.75 0.20 12.36
CA GLU A 159 -9.79 0.43 13.81
C GLU A 159 -10.15 1.88 14.18
N ASP A 160 -9.68 2.83 13.36
CA ASP A 160 -9.94 4.25 13.54
C ASP A 160 -11.33 4.70 13.04
N GLY A 161 -12.15 3.81 12.46
CA GLY A 161 -13.50 4.16 12.01
C GLY A 161 -13.62 4.65 10.56
N LEU A 162 -12.55 4.54 9.76
CA LEU A 162 -12.59 4.89 8.33
C LEU A 162 -13.02 3.69 7.48
N GLU A 163 -13.68 3.93 6.35
CA GLU A 163 -13.87 2.86 5.36
C GLU A 163 -12.50 2.34 4.89
N SER A 164 -12.33 1.02 4.86
CA SER A 164 -11.05 0.34 4.66
C SER A 164 -10.26 0.76 3.41
N THR A 165 -10.94 0.93 2.27
CA THR A 165 -10.34 1.34 0.99
C THR A 165 -9.91 2.80 1.05
N TRP A 166 -10.76 3.68 1.57
CA TRP A 166 -10.45 5.10 1.76
C TRP A 166 -9.33 5.31 2.79
N GLY A 167 -9.40 4.62 3.92
CA GLY A 167 -8.44 4.68 5.01
C GLY A 167 -7.05 4.24 4.56
N LEU A 168 -6.93 3.04 3.98
CA LEU A 168 -5.62 2.50 3.58
C LEU A 168 -5.07 3.18 2.32
N ASN A 169 -5.87 3.38 1.27
CA ASN A 169 -5.34 3.84 -0.01
C ASN A 169 -5.02 5.33 -0.02
N TYR A 170 -5.78 6.13 0.75
CA TYR A 170 -5.67 7.58 0.75
C TYR A 170 -5.21 8.11 2.10
N MET A 171 -6.00 7.92 3.17
CA MET A 171 -5.75 8.58 4.46
C MET A 171 -4.42 8.16 5.10
N ALA A 172 -4.04 6.89 4.99
CA ALA A 172 -2.78 6.37 5.49
C ALA A 172 -1.58 7.02 4.82
N ASN A 173 -1.62 7.18 3.49
CA ASN A 173 -0.58 7.83 2.71
C ASN A 173 -0.50 9.34 3.03
N PHE A 174 -1.65 10.00 3.16
CA PHE A 174 -1.74 11.40 3.61
C PHE A 174 -1.07 11.58 4.97
N HIS A 175 -1.42 10.74 5.95
CA HIS A 175 -0.89 10.81 7.30
C HIS A 175 0.61 10.51 7.37
N LEU A 176 1.05 9.43 6.71
CA LEU A 176 2.46 9.01 6.64
C LEU A 176 3.34 10.12 6.07
N LEU A 177 2.97 10.68 4.91
CA LEU A 177 3.76 11.73 4.25
C LEU A 177 3.71 13.06 4.98
N SER A 178 2.59 13.39 5.64
CA SER A 178 2.49 14.60 6.45
C SER A 178 3.48 14.58 7.61
N ILE A 179 3.65 13.44 8.28
CA ILE A 179 4.62 13.29 9.38
C ILE A 179 6.05 13.19 8.84
N LEU A 180 6.29 12.49 7.72
CA LEU A 180 7.64 12.36 7.13
C LEU A 180 8.12 13.62 6.38
N SER A 181 7.24 14.60 6.15
CA SER A 181 7.52 15.83 5.42
C SER A 181 8.79 16.57 5.90
N PRO A 182 9.06 16.73 7.21
CA PRO A 182 10.31 17.33 7.69
C PRO A 182 11.55 16.52 7.30
N ALA A 183 11.49 15.18 7.33
CA ALA A 183 12.61 14.31 6.96
C ALA A 183 12.92 14.36 5.46
N LEU A 184 11.90 14.56 4.61
CA LEU A 184 12.06 14.79 3.17
C LEU A 184 12.69 16.16 2.88
N ARG A 185 12.25 17.19 3.62
CA ARG A 185 12.74 18.57 3.50
C ARG A 185 14.18 18.75 3.99
N ALA A 186 14.59 17.94 4.97
CA ALA A 186 15.93 17.98 5.56
C ALA A 186 17.03 17.34 4.69
N GLN A 187 16.69 16.68 3.58
CA GLN A 187 17.69 16.06 2.72
C GLN A 187 18.58 17.10 2.01
N PRO A 188 19.90 16.88 1.88
CA PRO A 188 20.82 17.81 1.21
C PRO A 188 20.39 18.15 -0.22
N PRO A 189 20.59 19.38 -0.72
CA PRO A 189 20.08 19.85 -2.01
C PRO A 189 20.57 19.04 -3.21
N ASP A 190 21.80 18.50 -3.15
CA ASP A 190 22.38 17.69 -4.22
C ASP A 190 21.74 16.29 -4.36
N ARG A 191 20.90 15.89 -3.39
CA ARG A 191 20.25 14.58 -3.42
C ARG A 191 19.01 14.61 -4.30
N ASP A 192 18.83 13.53 -5.05
CA ASP A 192 17.62 13.24 -5.81
C ASP A 192 16.62 12.52 -4.89
N VAL A 193 15.58 13.23 -4.44
CA VAL A 193 14.56 12.72 -3.51
C VAL A 193 13.22 12.56 -4.23
N ARG A 194 12.69 11.33 -4.30
CA ARG A 194 11.48 11.02 -5.07
C ARG A 194 10.38 10.39 -4.21
N ILE A 195 9.16 10.89 -4.32
CA ILE A 195 7.96 10.27 -3.74
C ILE A 195 7.10 9.76 -4.89
N ILE A 196 6.99 8.44 -5.00
CA ILE A 196 6.30 7.76 -6.10
C ILE A 196 4.96 7.22 -5.61
N PHE A 197 3.87 7.68 -6.20
CA PHE A 197 2.51 7.27 -5.87
C PHE A 197 1.98 6.23 -6.85
N GLY A 198 1.48 5.10 -6.34
CA GLY A 198 0.76 4.11 -7.14
C GLY A 198 -0.69 4.50 -7.43
N ALA A 199 -0.92 5.06 -8.61
CA ALA A 199 -2.24 5.38 -9.14
C ALA A 199 -2.86 4.21 -9.92
N CYS A 200 -4.07 4.44 -10.43
CA CYS A 200 -4.81 3.47 -11.25
C CYS A 200 -5.85 4.22 -12.08
N SER A 201 -6.05 3.82 -13.33
CA SER A 201 -7.05 4.39 -14.25
C SER A 201 -8.48 4.46 -13.68
N SER A 202 -8.81 3.73 -12.62
CA SER A 202 -10.09 3.82 -11.91
C SER A 202 -10.37 5.22 -11.34
N TYR A 203 -9.37 6.09 -11.14
CA TYR A 203 -9.58 7.46 -10.68
C TYR A 203 -10.58 8.25 -11.54
N MET A 204 -10.68 7.90 -12.84
CA MET A 204 -11.59 8.57 -13.78
C MET A 204 -13.07 8.44 -13.40
N GLY A 205 -13.45 7.37 -12.70
CA GLY A 205 -14.81 7.15 -12.19
C GLY A 205 -15.06 7.75 -10.80
N GLY A 206 -14.04 8.37 -10.19
CA GLY A 206 -14.14 8.90 -8.84
C GLY A 206 -15.03 10.15 -8.78
N THR A 207 -15.67 10.31 -7.62
CA THR A 207 -16.40 11.52 -7.25
C THR A 207 -15.94 11.95 -5.88
N PHE A 208 -15.55 13.22 -5.72
CA PHE A 208 -15.29 13.76 -4.39
C PHE A 208 -16.58 13.71 -3.56
N PRO A 209 -16.49 13.34 -2.27
CA PRO A 209 -17.61 13.55 -1.35
C PRO A 209 -17.92 15.05 -1.28
N ASP A 210 -19.19 15.44 -1.13
CA ASP A 210 -19.55 16.82 -0.83
C ASP A 210 -18.84 17.25 0.46
N PHE A 211 -17.84 18.12 0.32
CA PHE A 211 -16.98 18.58 1.42
C PHE A 211 -17.75 19.34 2.51
N ASP A 212 -19.01 19.71 2.25
CA ASP A 212 -19.91 20.37 3.21
C ASP A 212 -20.48 19.41 4.27
N SER A 213 -20.35 18.10 4.08
CA SER A 213 -20.92 17.09 4.99
C SER A 213 -20.00 16.67 6.16
N ALA A 214 -18.71 17.03 6.12
CA ALA A 214 -17.72 16.60 7.11
C ALA A 214 -17.51 17.58 8.30
N SER A 215 -18.18 18.73 8.34
CA SER A 215 -17.94 19.77 9.34
C SER A 215 -19.16 20.22 10.17
N SER A 216 -20.34 19.64 9.99
CA SER A 216 -21.58 20.18 10.60
C SER A 216 -22.07 19.42 11.85
N GLY A 217 -21.20 19.34 12.86
CA GLY A 217 -21.65 19.26 14.25
C GLY A 217 -22.01 20.64 14.79
N LYS A 218 -23.18 21.20 14.39
CA LYS A 218 -24.02 22.25 15.06
C LYS A 218 -24.74 23.19 14.06
N SER A 219 -26.06 23.05 14.04
CA SER A 219 -27.15 24.03 13.84
C SER A 219 -26.85 25.45 13.29
N LYS A 220 -27.56 25.85 12.22
CA LYS A 220 -28.64 26.89 12.21
C LYS A 220 -29.24 27.12 10.80
N SER A 221 -30.55 26.87 10.64
CA SER A 221 -31.68 27.80 10.46
C SER A 221 -31.87 28.58 9.13
N LYS A 222 -32.96 28.21 8.42
CA LYS A 222 -33.95 29.00 7.63
C LYS A 222 -33.47 29.60 6.28
N SER A 223 -34.17 29.55 5.15
CA SER A 223 -35.56 29.18 4.81
C SER A 223 -35.69 29.01 3.28
N LYS A 224 -36.26 27.88 2.80
CA LYS A 224 -37.18 27.79 1.65
C LYS A 224 -37.85 26.41 1.65
N LYS A 225 -39.18 26.41 1.62
CA LYS A 225 -40.09 25.29 1.93
C LYS A 225 -39.89 24.02 1.05
N HIS A 226 -39.55 22.93 1.75
CA HIS A 226 -40.14 21.57 1.75
C HIS A 226 -40.59 20.92 0.42
N THR A 227 -39.77 19.98 -0.05
CA THR A 227 -40.07 18.55 0.12
C THR A 227 -38.81 17.90 0.69
N GLU A 228 -38.85 17.58 1.99
CA GLU A 228 -37.75 16.91 2.70
C GLU A 228 -37.60 15.49 2.16
N SER A 229 -36.63 15.29 1.27
CA SER A 229 -35.96 14.01 1.19
C SER A 229 -34.76 14.11 2.13
N VAL A 230 -34.81 13.35 3.22
CA VAL A 230 -33.63 13.01 4.02
C VAL A 230 -32.51 12.65 3.03
N PRO A 231 -31.30 13.25 3.08
CA PRO A 231 -30.22 12.81 2.23
C PRO A 231 -29.95 11.36 2.58
N LYS A 232 -30.42 10.44 1.73
CA LYS A 232 -30.21 9.01 1.90
C LYS A 232 -28.70 8.80 2.00
N PRO A 233 -28.19 8.04 2.99
CA PRO A 233 -26.79 7.65 2.98
C PRO A 233 -26.51 7.02 1.62
N THR A 234 -25.55 7.58 0.89
CA THR A 234 -25.21 7.10 -0.45
C THR A 234 -24.90 5.61 -0.34
N ALA A 235 -25.57 4.80 -1.16
CA ALA A 235 -25.40 3.36 -1.12
C ALA A 235 -23.93 3.02 -1.38
N PHE A 236 -23.29 2.33 -0.42
CA PHE A 236 -21.89 1.94 -0.55
C PHE A 236 -21.70 1.12 -1.81
N THR A 237 -20.85 1.63 -2.70
CA THR A 237 -20.47 0.95 -3.94
C THR A 237 -18.96 0.75 -3.92
N PRO A 238 -18.46 -0.50 -3.80
CA PRO A 238 -17.02 -0.78 -3.68
C PRO A 238 -16.17 -0.15 -4.80
N GLY A 239 -16.68 -0.18 -6.04
CA GLY A 239 -16.02 0.42 -7.19
C GLY A 239 -15.87 1.93 -7.06
N GLN A 240 -16.91 2.62 -6.57
CA GLN A 240 -16.91 4.06 -6.40
C GLN A 240 -15.94 4.51 -5.32
N VAL A 241 -15.94 3.83 -4.17
CA VAL A 241 -15.03 4.18 -3.07
C VAL A 241 -13.57 3.98 -3.47
N TYR A 242 -13.26 2.89 -4.18
CA TYR A 242 -11.93 2.68 -4.74
C TYR A 242 -11.53 3.78 -5.74
N ALA A 243 -12.42 4.12 -6.67
CA ALA A 243 -12.20 5.19 -7.65
C ALA A 243 -11.97 6.55 -6.98
N THR A 244 -12.81 6.91 -6.01
CA THR A 244 -12.68 8.14 -5.21
C THR A 244 -11.38 8.15 -4.40
N SER A 245 -10.95 7.03 -3.82
CA SER A 245 -9.67 6.93 -3.10
C SER A 245 -8.47 7.22 -4.01
N LYS A 246 -8.51 6.76 -5.27
CA LYS A 246 -7.45 7.00 -6.25
C LYS A 246 -7.46 8.42 -6.79
N LEU A 247 -8.65 9.00 -7.00
CA LEU A 247 -8.78 10.42 -7.34
C LEU A 247 -8.20 11.31 -6.24
N ALA A 248 -8.60 11.08 -4.98
CA ALA A 248 -8.08 11.81 -3.82
C ALA A 248 -6.56 11.65 -3.67
N LEU A 249 -6.02 10.44 -3.85
CA LEU A 249 -4.57 10.19 -3.79
C LEU A 249 -3.80 10.99 -4.84
N MET A 250 -4.31 11.07 -6.08
CA MET A 250 -3.67 11.83 -7.15
C MET A 250 -3.75 13.35 -6.90
N THR A 251 -4.89 13.85 -6.46
CA THR A 251 -5.06 15.27 -6.07
C THR A 251 -4.16 15.63 -4.90
N PHE A 252 -4.05 14.76 -3.88
CA PHE A 252 -3.12 14.96 -2.77
C PHE A 252 -1.67 14.93 -3.22
N ALA A 253 -1.27 14.05 -4.14
CA ALA A 253 0.10 14.04 -4.66
C ALA A 253 0.47 15.38 -5.31
N MET A 254 -0.44 15.99 -6.08
CA MET A 254 -0.24 17.31 -6.67
C MET A 254 -0.20 18.42 -5.59
N ALA A 255 -1.10 18.37 -4.61
CA ALA A 255 -1.08 19.30 -3.48
C ALA A 255 0.24 19.20 -2.70
N PHE A 256 0.70 17.97 -2.43
CA PHE A 256 1.93 17.69 -1.69
C PHE A 256 3.17 18.21 -2.44
N GLN A 257 3.21 18.06 -3.77
CA GLN A 257 4.26 18.70 -4.59
C GLN A 257 4.29 20.21 -4.38
N LYS A 258 3.14 20.89 -4.42
CA LYS A 258 3.07 22.34 -4.19
C LYS A 258 3.53 22.71 -2.79
N HIS A 259 3.14 21.95 -1.76
CA HIS A 259 3.61 22.14 -0.39
C HIS A 259 5.12 21.95 -0.23
N LEU A 260 5.75 21.07 -1.02
CA LEU A 260 7.20 20.91 -1.05
C LEU A 260 7.88 22.05 -1.80
N SER A 261 7.34 22.47 -2.95
CA SER A 261 7.90 23.58 -3.74
C SER A 261 7.79 24.93 -3.03
N ASN A 262 6.71 25.17 -2.30
CA ASN A 262 6.47 26.42 -1.56
C ASN A 262 7.27 26.51 -0.25
N TYR A 263 7.91 25.42 0.18
CA TYR A 263 8.71 25.42 1.40
C TYR A 263 10.06 26.11 1.14
N ALA A 264 10.27 27.26 1.79
CA ALA A 264 11.55 27.95 1.77
C ALA A 264 12.54 27.23 2.69
N ARG A 265 13.60 26.68 2.11
CA ARG A 265 14.63 25.96 2.85
C ARG A 265 15.55 26.94 3.61
N PRO A 266 16.08 26.56 4.80
CA PRO A 266 17.00 27.41 5.55
C PRO A 266 18.29 27.81 4.81
N ASP A 267 18.77 26.98 3.88
CA ASP A 267 19.96 27.21 3.06
C ASP A 267 19.68 28.05 1.79
N LYS A 268 18.42 28.47 1.56
CA LYS A 268 17.92 29.18 0.37
C LYS A 268 18.11 28.45 -0.97
N GLN A 269 18.42 27.15 -0.96
CA GLN A 269 18.47 26.32 -2.16
C GLN A 269 17.07 25.85 -2.56
N PRO A 270 16.83 25.54 -3.86
CA PRO A 270 15.55 25.01 -4.29
C PRO A 270 15.27 23.65 -3.65
N MET A 271 13.99 23.37 -3.39
CA MET A 271 13.59 22.07 -2.86
C MET A 271 13.92 20.97 -3.89
N ASN A 272 14.57 19.89 -3.46
CA ASN A 272 14.98 18.75 -4.29
C ASN A 272 14.01 17.56 -4.27
N SER A 273 12.97 17.60 -3.43
CA SER A 273 11.96 16.54 -3.37
C SER A 273 10.96 16.68 -4.50
N ARG A 274 10.66 15.55 -5.15
CA ARG A 274 9.78 15.47 -6.31
C ARG A 274 8.73 14.39 -6.12
N VAL A 275 7.49 14.74 -6.45
CA VAL A 275 6.37 13.81 -6.48
C VAL A 275 6.16 13.31 -7.90
N ILE A 276 6.01 11.99 -8.04
CA ILE A 276 5.74 11.32 -9.30
C ILE A 276 4.56 10.38 -9.08
N ILE A 277 3.56 10.45 -9.94
CA ILE A 277 2.40 9.57 -9.92
C ILE A 277 2.57 8.56 -11.05
N VAL A 278 2.38 7.28 -10.74
CA VAL A 278 2.58 6.18 -11.68
C VAL A 278 1.30 5.37 -11.84
N ASP A 279 0.87 5.16 -13.08
CA ASP A 279 -0.15 4.16 -13.44
C ASP A 279 0.55 2.89 -13.99
N PRO A 280 0.53 1.77 -13.24
CA PRO A 280 1.11 0.50 -13.70
C PRO A 280 0.26 -0.21 -14.77
N GLY A 281 -0.93 0.31 -15.08
CA GLY A 281 -1.88 -0.36 -15.95
C GLY A 281 -2.48 -1.62 -15.32
N TRP A 282 -3.14 -2.42 -16.15
CA TRP A 282 -3.87 -3.60 -15.67
C TRP A 282 -2.93 -4.79 -15.53
N SER A 283 -2.60 -5.12 -14.29
CA SER A 283 -1.63 -6.17 -13.96
C SER A 283 -2.29 -7.33 -13.22
N ARG A 284 -1.80 -8.55 -13.46
CA ARG A 284 -2.18 -9.77 -12.75
C ARG A 284 -1.57 -9.78 -11.36
N THR A 285 -2.21 -9.05 -10.45
CA THR A 285 -1.86 -9.00 -9.02
C THR A 285 -2.89 -9.76 -8.19
N PRO A 286 -2.55 -10.13 -6.93
CA PRO A 286 -3.53 -10.71 -6.02
C PRO A 286 -4.78 -9.85 -5.84
N GLY A 287 -4.62 -8.52 -5.84
CA GLY A 287 -5.74 -7.57 -5.79
C GLY A 287 -6.64 -7.64 -7.05
N MET A 288 -6.05 -7.72 -8.25
CA MET A 288 -6.80 -7.87 -9.50
C MET A 288 -7.51 -9.23 -9.57
N GLN A 289 -6.85 -10.30 -9.11
CA GLN A 289 -7.47 -11.62 -9.01
C GLN A 289 -8.69 -11.59 -8.08
N ARG A 290 -8.57 -10.98 -6.89
CA ARG A 290 -9.71 -10.83 -5.97
C ARG A 290 -10.86 -10.02 -6.57
N PHE A 291 -10.56 -9.02 -7.40
CA PHE A 291 -11.55 -8.24 -8.12
C PHE A 291 -12.28 -9.07 -9.20
N LEU A 292 -11.55 -9.76 -10.06
CA LEU A 292 -12.13 -10.56 -11.17
C LEU A 292 -12.91 -11.79 -10.69
N THR A 293 -12.57 -12.32 -9.52
CA THR A 293 -13.27 -13.45 -8.89
C THR A 293 -14.50 -13.02 -8.08
N PHE A 294 -14.78 -11.71 -7.98
CA PHE A 294 -15.85 -11.16 -7.15
C PHE A 294 -15.74 -11.60 -5.67
N GLY A 295 -14.56 -12.02 -5.22
CA GLY A 295 -14.35 -12.60 -3.89
C GLY A 295 -15.07 -13.94 -3.64
N SER A 296 -15.49 -14.66 -4.68
CA SER A 296 -16.27 -15.89 -4.59
C SER A 296 -15.51 -17.11 -5.15
N LEU A 297 -15.81 -18.31 -4.63
CA LEU A 297 -15.22 -19.56 -5.16
C LEU A 297 -15.68 -19.85 -6.60
N TRP A 298 -16.93 -19.55 -6.94
CA TRP A 298 -17.43 -19.70 -8.32
C TRP A 298 -16.72 -18.76 -9.28
N GLY A 299 -16.50 -17.51 -8.87
CA GLY A 299 -15.70 -16.56 -9.63
C GLY A 299 -14.25 -17.01 -9.79
N LEU A 300 -13.68 -17.74 -8.82
CA LEU A 300 -12.35 -18.35 -8.96
C LEU A 300 -12.32 -19.44 -10.03
N VAL A 301 -13.34 -20.30 -10.10
CA VAL A 301 -13.45 -21.33 -11.15
C VAL A 301 -13.56 -20.67 -12.54
N LEU A 302 -14.41 -19.64 -12.67
CA LEU A 302 -14.53 -18.87 -13.92
C LEU A 302 -13.23 -18.16 -14.28
N TYR A 303 -12.50 -17.62 -13.30
CA TYR A 303 -11.20 -17.00 -13.50
C TYR A 303 -10.16 -17.99 -14.03
N LEU A 304 -10.12 -19.20 -13.48
CA LEU A 304 -9.23 -20.28 -13.92
C LEU A 304 -9.56 -20.73 -15.35
N PHE A 305 -10.84 -20.87 -15.69
CA PHE A 305 -11.27 -21.20 -17.05
C PHE A 305 -10.88 -20.11 -18.06
N MET A 306 -11.02 -18.83 -17.68
CA MET A 306 -10.64 -17.67 -18.49
C MET A 306 -9.15 -17.30 -18.38
N TRP A 307 -8.33 -18.13 -17.73
CA TRP A 307 -6.91 -17.82 -17.51
C TRP A 307 -6.12 -17.48 -18.77
N PRO A 308 -6.28 -18.18 -19.93
CA PRO A 308 -5.58 -17.81 -21.16
C PRO A 308 -5.90 -16.39 -21.63
N LEU A 309 -7.17 -15.96 -21.48
CA LEU A 309 -7.60 -14.60 -21.80
C LEU A 309 -6.96 -13.58 -20.86
N TRP A 310 -6.97 -13.84 -19.55
CA TRP A 310 -6.36 -12.95 -18.56
C TRP A 310 -4.84 -12.87 -18.72
N TRP A 311 -4.18 -13.98 -19.05
CA TRP A 311 -2.75 -13.99 -19.36
C TRP A 311 -2.41 -13.15 -20.60
N LEU A 312 -3.30 -13.15 -21.59
CA LEU A 312 -3.14 -12.41 -22.83
C LEU A 312 -3.34 -10.89 -22.63
N VAL A 313 -4.41 -10.50 -21.92
CA VAL A 313 -4.84 -9.09 -21.78
C VAL A 313 -4.16 -8.35 -20.63
N LEU A 314 -3.85 -9.05 -19.53
CA LEU A 314 -3.28 -8.43 -18.34
C LEU A 314 -1.75 -8.58 -18.31
N LYS A 315 -1.08 -7.51 -17.86
CA LYS A 315 0.36 -7.49 -17.62
C LYS A 315 0.77 -8.45 -16.52
N SER A 316 2.00 -8.96 -16.57
CA SER A 316 2.63 -9.54 -15.37
C SER A 316 2.88 -8.45 -14.33
N SER A 317 3.09 -8.84 -13.06
CA SER A 317 3.45 -7.88 -12.01
C SER A 317 4.77 -7.18 -12.31
N ASP A 318 5.74 -7.89 -12.91
CA ASP A 318 7.01 -7.33 -13.38
C ASP A 318 6.83 -6.28 -14.49
N GLN A 319 5.94 -6.53 -15.44
CA GLN A 319 5.57 -5.54 -16.46
C GLN A 319 4.88 -4.31 -15.86
N GLY A 320 4.04 -4.51 -14.84
CA GLY A 320 3.44 -3.41 -14.08
C GLY A 320 4.47 -2.59 -13.28
N ALA A 321 5.57 -3.22 -12.85
CA ALA A 321 6.66 -2.56 -12.12
C ALA A 321 7.51 -1.64 -13.01
N GLN A 322 7.51 -1.83 -14.33
CA GLN A 322 8.38 -1.10 -15.25
C GLN A 322 8.22 0.43 -15.16
N THR A 323 6.98 0.94 -15.09
CA THR A 323 6.76 2.38 -14.96
C THR A 323 7.23 2.91 -13.59
N PHE A 324 7.15 2.12 -12.52
CA PHE A 324 7.71 2.50 -11.21
C PHE A 324 9.24 2.54 -11.24
N LEU A 325 9.87 1.55 -11.87
CA LEU A 325 11.33 1.54 -12.05
C LEU A 325 11.78 2.71 -12.92
N TYR A 326 11.06 3.02 -14.00
CA TYR A 326 11.31 4.19 -14.83
C TYR A 326 11.18 5.49 -14.02
N ALA A 327 10.12 5.64 -13.22
CA ALA A 327 9.93 6.78 -12.33
C ALA A 327 11.06 6.91 -11.29
N ALA A 328 11.58 5.80 -10.78
CA ALA A 328 12.65 5.76 -9.79
C ALA A 328 14.03 6.05 -10.39
N MET A 329 14.27 5.61 -11.62
CA MET A 329 15.60 5.54 -12.22
C MET A 329 15.89 6.67 -13.20
N GLU A 330 14.89 7.12 -13.96
CA GLU A 330 15.11 8.04 -15.07
C GLU A 330 15.65 9.39 -14.58
N GLU A 331 16.73 9.89 -15.19
CA GLU A 331 17.41 11.12 -14.75
C GLU A 331 16.54 12.36 -14.93
N GLN A 332 15.75 12.41 -16.00
CA GLN A 332 14.93 13.58 -16.34
C GLN A 332 13.93 13.96 -15.24
N TYR A 333 13.50 13.00 -14.41
CA TYR A 333 12.57 13.25 -13.31
C TYR A 333 13.26 13.55 -11.98
N GLY A 334 14.60 13.56 -11.95
CA GLY A 334 15.40 13.97 -10.79
C GLY A 334 15.67 15.47 -10.73
N ARG A 335 15.35 16.23 -11.79
CA ARG A 335 15.55 17.68 -11.89
C ARG A 335 14.27 18.34 -12.45
N GLY A 336 14.12 19.65 -12.22
CA GLY A 336 12.96 20.43 -12.70
C GLY A 336 11.76 20.45 -11.75
N ASP A 337 10.60 20.90 -12.24
CA ASP A 337 9.37 21.03 -11.46
C ASP A 337 8.62 19.69 -11.41
N GLY A 338 8.48 19.11 -10.21
CA GLY A 338 7.85 17.79 -10.01
C GLY A 338 6.34 17.78 -10.27
N GLY A 339 5.65 16.73 -9.80
CA GLY A 339 4.22 16.54 -10.08
C GLY A 339 3.97 15.87 -11.44
N TYR A 340 4.81 14.91 -11.80
CA TYR A 340 4.67 14.18 -13.06
C TYR A 340 3.68 13.04 -12.96
N TYR A 341 2.92 12.79 -14.02
CA TYR A 341 2.10 11.60 -14.17
C TYR A 341 2.66 10.70 -15.26
N LEU A 342 3.02 9.47 -14.91
CA LEU A 342 3.68 8.51 -15.79
C LEU A 342 2.80 7.28 -16.02
N LYS A 343 2.73 6.86 -17.29
CA LYS A 343 2.03 5.66 -17.74
C LYS A 343 2.79 5.08 -18.94
N GLU A 344 2.94 3.76 -19.00
CA GLU A 344 3.74 3.09 -20.05
C GLU A 344 5.16 3.69 -20.22
N CYS A 345 5.86 3.94 -19.10
CA CYS A 345 7.19 4.59 -19.10
C CYS A 345 7.24 5.94 -19.86
N ARG A 346 6.13 6.70 -19.88
CA ARG A 346 6.04 8.01 -20.55
C ARG A 346 5.24 9.00 -19.71
N LYS A 347 5.61 10.28 -19.80
CA LYS A 347 4.82 11.37 -19.21
C LYS A 347 3.49 11.51 -19.93
N THR A 348 2.41 11.57 -19.15
CA THR A 348 1.02 11.69 -19.62
C THR A 348 0.34 12.82 -18.85
N THR A 349 -0.74 13.39 -19.40
CA THR A 349 -1.57 14.39 -18.72
C THR A 349 -2.70 13.75 -17.93
N PHE A 350 -3.23 14.47 -16.95
CA PHE A 350 -4.40 14.02 -16.22
C PHE A 350 -5.65 14.17 -17.09
N MET A 351 -6.54 13.16 -17.05
CA MET A 351 -7.81 13.23 -17.76
C MET A 351 -8.87 14.06 -17.00
N ARG A 352 -8.73 14.15 -15.67
CA ARG A 352 -9.64 14.91 -14.80
C ARG A 352 -8.97 16.22 -14.38
N PRO A 353 -9.54 17.39 -14.74
CA PRO A 353 -8.95 18.70 -14.40
C PRO A 353 -8.99 18.98 -12.89
N GLU A 354 -9.91 18.36 -12.16
CA GLU A 354 -10.04 18.46 -10.69
C GLU A 354 -8.75 18.08 -9.93
N ILE A 355 -7.87 17.28 -10.56
CA ILE A 355 -6.59 16.90 -9.96
C ILE A 355 -5.64 18.09 -9.89
N GLU A 356 -5.71 19.00 -10.86
CA GLU A 356 -4.84 20.17 -10.97
C GLU A 356 -5.43 21.43 -10.29
N ASP A 357 -6.74 21.43 -10.03
CA ASP A 357 -7.48 22.52 -9.37
C ASP A 357 -7.00 22.77 -7.93
N GLU A 358 -6.49 23.98 -7.68
CA GLU A 358 -5.94 24.38 -6.39
C GLU A 358 -6.99 24.48 -5.28
N ALA A 359 -8.22 24.88 -5.62
CA ALA A 359 -9.29 25.02 -4.65
C ALA A 359 -9.71 23.66 -4.10
N ILE A 360 -9.78 22.65 -4.98
CA ILE A 360 -10.08 21.27 -4.60
C ILE A 360 -8.92 20.67 -3.81
N GLN A 361 -7.68 20.87 -4.26
CA GLN A 361 -6.48 20.42 -3.53
C GLN A 361 -6.45 20.95 -2.09
N LYS A 362 -6.70 22.26 -1.90
CA LYS A 362 -6.71 22.89 -0.60
C LYS A 362 -7.84 22.37 0.29
N LYS A 363 -9.07 22.29 -0.24
CA LYS A 363 -10.22 21.73 0.50
C LYS A 363 -9.98 20.30 0.93
N LEU A 364 -9.46 19.46 0.02
CA LEU A 364 -9.14 18.07 0.30
C LEU A 364 -8.08 17.97 1.41
N TRP A 365 -7.05 18.82 1.37
CA TRP A 365 -6.01 18.88 2.41
C TRP A 365 -6.60 19.22 3.79
N GLU A 366 -7.37 20.31 3.88
CA GLU A 366 -7.99 20.78 5.14
C GLU A 366 -8.93 19.73 5.75
N VAL A 367 -9.76 19.09 4.93
CA VAL A 367 -10.66 18.02 5.37
C VAL A 367 -9.86 16.79 5.83
N SER A 368 -8.79 16.44 5.12
CA SER A 368 -7.95 15.29 5.50
C SER A 368 -7.20 15.55 6.80
N GLU A 369 -6.64 16.75 6.97
CA GLU A 369 -5.95 17.16 8.19
C GLU A 369 -6.89 17.17 9.41
N SER A 370 -8.07 17.80 9.28
CA SER A 370 -9.07 17.83 10.35
C SER A 370 -9.58 16.43 10.71
N THR A 371 -9.80 15.57 9.71
CA THR A 371 -10.21 14.17 9.93
C THR A 371 -9.13 13.40 10.69
N VAL A 372 -7.87 13.48 10.27
CA VAL A 372 -6.76 12.81 10.98
C VAL A 372 -6.65 13.32 12.41
N GLN A 373 -6.67 14.64 12.62
CA GLN A 373 -6.58 15.21 13.97
C GLN A 373 -7.73 14.76 14.88
N ALA A 374 -8.95 14.67 14.36
CA ALA A 374 -10.10 14.17 15.10
C ALA A 374 -9.94 12.69 15.47
N LEU A 375 -9.63 11.84 14.48
CA LEU A 375 -9.48 10.40 14.68
C LEU A 375 -8.32 10.06 15.62
N GLU A 376 -7.22 10.79 15.56
CA GLU A 376 -6.10 10.55 16.47
C GLU A 376 -6.38 10.96 17.91
N LYS A 377 -7.14 12.05 18.12
CA LYS A 377 -7.62 12.43 19.45
C LYS A 377 -8.56 11.37 20.01
N GLU A 378 -9.51 10.91 19.20
CA GLU A 378 -10.43 9.83 19.58
C GLU A 378 -9.68 8.52 19.88
N GLY A 379 -8.78 8.11 19.00
CA GLY A 379 -7.95 6.92 19.18
C GLY A 379 -7.04 7.01 20.40
N ALA A 380 -6.48 8.19 20.70
CA ALA A 380 -5.69 8.41 21.92
C ALA A 380 -6.56 8.32 23.18
N MET A 381 -7.78 8.84 23.16
CA MET A 381 -8.73 8.69 24.27
C MET A 381 -9.12 7.22 24.49
N ARG A 382 -9.44 6.48 23.42
CA ARG A 382 -9.77 5.04 23.51
C ARG A 382 -8.61 4.24 24.10
N ARG A 383 -7.39 4.42 23.59
CA ARG A 383 -6.18 3.76 24.13
C ARG A 383 -5.88 4.15 25.58
N ALA A 384 -6.15 5.39 25.99
CA ALA A 384 -5.97 5.81 27.37
C ALA A 384 -6.99 5.16 28.33
N ILE A 385 -8.21 4.91 27.85
CA ILE A 385 -9.23 4.17 28.59
C ILE A 385 -8.84 2.69 28.69
N GLU A 386 -8.50 2.06 27.56
CA GLU A 386 -8.05 0.66 27.49
C GLU A 386 -6.85 0.42 28.42
N LYS A 387 -5.84 1.31 28.39
CA LYS A 387 -4.67 1.20 29.28
C LYS A 387 -5.05 1.28 30.75
N LYS A 388 -5.99 2.17 31.13
CA LYS A 388 -6.49 2.25 32.52
C LYS A 388 -7.26 0.99 32.91
N GLU A 389 -8.01 0.40 31.99
CA GLU A 389 -8.72 -0.85 32.22
C GLU A 389 -7.76 -2.03 32.38
N GLU A 390 -6.73 -2.12 31.55
CA GLU A 390 -5.67 -3.13 31.66
C GLU A 390 -4.89 -3.00 32.97
N GLU A 391 -4.51 -1.78 33.36
CA GLU A 391 -3.84 -1.52 34.64
C GLU A 391 -4.72 -1.93 35.82
N ARG A 392 -6.03 -1.63 35.76
CA ARG A 392 -7.00 -2.05 36.77
C ARG A 392 -7.18 -3.57 36.79
N ALA A 393 -7.17 -4.23 35.63
CA ALA A 393 -7.25 -5.69 35.53
C ALA A 393 -6.01 -6.38 36.11
N LYS A 394 -4.80 -5.90 35.75
CA LYS A 394 -3.52 -6.37 36.29
C LYS A 394 -3.44 -6.17 37.80
N ALA A 395 -3.86 -5.01 38.32
CA ALA A 395 -3.91 -4.74 39.76
C ALA A 395 -4.89 -5.68 40.49
N LYS A 396 -6.05 -5.99 39.89
CA LYS A 396 -6.98 -6.98 40.43
C LYS A 396 -6.38 -8.37 40.43
N GLU A 397 -5.73 -8.80 39.35
CA GLU A 397 -5.10 -10.11 39.24
C GLU A 397 -3.94 -10.27 40.25
N GLU A 398 -3.10 -9.25 40.41
CA GLU A 398 -2.04 -9.23 41.44
C GLU A 398 -2.63 -9.27 42.85
N SER A 399 -3.71 -8.53 43.11
CA SER A 399 -4.39 -8.56 44.42
C SER A 399 -5.00 -9.94 44.72
N ALA A 400 -5.51 -10.62 43.68
CA ALA A 400 -6.06 -11.96 43.79
C ALA A 400 -4.95 -13.01 44.00
N LYS A 401 -3.82 -12.91 43.29
CA LYS A 401 -2.63 -13.75 43.52
C LYS A 401 -2.08 -13.59 44.93
N LYS A 402 -1.95 -12.35 45.43
CA LYS A 402 -1.52 -12.07 46.82
C LYS A 402 -2.48 -12.65 47.85
N LYS A 403 -3.80 -12.57 47.62
CA LYS A 403 -4.81 -13.20 48.49
C LYS A 403 -4.75 -14.74 48.45
N ALA A 404 -4.52 -15.33 47.27
CA ALA A 404 -4.38 -16.77 47.11
C ALA A 404 -3.11 -17.31 47.81
N GLU A 405 -1.97 -16.61 47.69
CA GLU A 405 -0.73 -16.94 48.39
C GLU A 405 -0.86 -16.80 49.91
N ALA A 406 -1.57 -15.76 50.39
CA ALA A 406 -1.86 -15.58 51.81
C ALA A 406 -2.75 -16.71 52.36
N ASN A 407 -3.77 -17.13 51.62
CA ASN A 407 -4.62 -18.27 51.99
C ASN A 407 -3.90 -19.62 51.89
N GLY A 408 -2.98 -19.79 50.94
CA GLY A 408 -2.12 -20.97 50.84
C GLY A 408 -1.21 -21.12 52.05
N LYS A 409 -0.53 -20.03 52.45
CA LYS A 409 0.30 -19.99 53.68
C LYS A 409 -0.51 -20.19 54.96
N ALA A 410 -1.77 -19.73 54.99
CA ALA A 410 -2.67 -19.97 56.12
C ALA A 410 -3.11 -21.44 56.22
N LYS A 411 -3.35 -22.11 55.08
CA LYS A 411 -3.65 -23.56 55.02
C LYS A 411 -2.45 -24.44 55.36
N GLU A 412 -1.24 -24.07 54.96
CA GLU A 412 -0.02 -24.79 55.40
C GLU A 412 0.22 -24.64 56.90
N LYS A 413 0.00 -23.45 57.47
CA LYS A 413 0.09 -23.23 58.92
C LYS A 413 -0.97 -24.01 59.71
N SER A 414 -2.19 -24.16 59.19
CA SER A 414 -3.23 -24.95 59.86
C SER A 414 -3.01 -26.46 59.72
N ALA A 415 -2.45 -26.94 58.60
CA ALA A 415 -2.06 -28.35 58.42
C ALA A 415 -0.83 -28.75 59.28
N ALA A 416 0.10 -27.82 59.52
CA ALA A 416 1.21 -28.01 60.45
C ALA A 416 0.79 -27.96 61.94
N ALA A 417 -0.35 -27.34 62.24
CA ALA A 417 -0.92 -27.31 63.59
C ALA A 417 -1.74 -28.58 63.91
N SER A 418 -2.41 -29.20 62.92
CA SER A 418 -3.16 -30.45 63.12
C SER A 418 -2.28 -31.70 63.26
N THR A 419 -1.03 -31.66 62.79
CA THR A 419 -0.06 -32.76 62.94
C THR A 419 0.67 -32.78 64.29
N LYS A 420 0.51 -31.75 65.13
CA LYS A 420 1.08 -31.69 66.49
C LYS A 420 0.12 -32.11 67.61
N GLY A 421 -1.10 -32.55 67.26
CA GLY A 421 -2.14 -32.98 68.20
C GLY A 421 -2.52 -34.46 68.07
N ALA A 422 -1.57 -35.38 68.14
CA ALA A 422 -1.84 -36.81 68.36
C ALA A 422 -1.27 -37.21 69.74
N PRO A 423 -2.09 -37.64 70.71
CA PRO A 423 -1.61 -38.01 72.03
C PRO A 423 -0.86 -39.34 71.98
N LYS A 424 0.32 -39.39 72.61
CA LYS A 424 1.08 -40.62 72.87
C LYS A 424 0.24 -41.57 73.73
N GLU A 425 -0.19 -42.68 73.15
CA GLU A 425 -0.66 -43.84 73.90
C GLU A 425 0.48 -44.38 74.77
N GLN A 426 0.31 -44.28 76.09
CA GLN A 426 1.06 -45.05 77.08
C GLN A 426 0.62 -46.51 76.99
N LYS A 427 1.52 -47.42 76.60
CA LYS A 427 1.39 -48.84 76.87
C LYS A 427 2.13 -49.18 78.15
N SER A 428 1.37 -49.56 79.17
CA SER A 428 1.82 -50.32 80.34
C SER A 428 1.40 -51.78 80.18
N LYS A 429 2.38 -52.67 80.38
CA LYS A 429 2.35 -54.14 80.44
C LYS A 429 2.11 -54.92 79.15
#